data_AF-A0A2H1WR72-F1
#
_entry.id   AF-A0A2H1WR72-F1
#
_cell.length_a   1.000
_cell.length_b   1.000
_cell.length_c   1.000
_cell.angle_alpha   90.00
_cell.angle_beta   90.00
_cell.angle_gamma   90.00
#
_symmetry.space_group_name_H-M   'P 1'
#
loop_
_entity.id
_entity.type
_entity.pdbx_description
1 polymer ?
#
loop_
_entity_poly.entity_id
_entity_poly.type
_entity_poly.pdbx_seq_one_letter_code
_entity_poly.pdbx_strand_id
1 'polypeptide(L)'
;MEKLAILIQFIFIYSVLGDSTYYSSYYGLPLTSTQVAAYTSNGTAANCTVAVEACDETEPRRIDGTCNNLKYPSYGATRTPYYRILDASYHKKSSSEFEPRLSSSGTELNLTRKVRTSIWAEGRVDDEVLTSVINHMAVFFATDITNTRDTTNYVSWRPYCCKAEGKTDYACTPNHVPKDDFVHRFSGIRCLNMTRPLTFQTSGCAPNTTTPLR
;
A
#
# COMPACT_ATOMS: atom_id res chain seq x y z
N MET A 1 -30.89 -38.11 11.96
CA MET A 1 -29.84 -37.11 12.25
C MET A 1 -28.52 -37.46 11.56
N GLU A 2 -28.07 -38.72 11.56
CA GLU A 2 -26.89 -39.19 10.81
C GLU A 2 -26.92 -38.88 9.30
N LYS A 3 -28.05 -39.11 8.64
CA LYS A 3 -28.18 -38.87 7.18
C LYS A 3 -28.08 -37.38 6.80
N LEU A 4 -28.39 -36.46 7.73
CA LEU A 4 -28.29 -35.02 7.50
C LEU A 4 -26.85 -34.52 7.71
N ALA A 5 -26.12 -35.09 8.67
CA ALA A 5 -24.70 -34.79 8.90
C ALA A 5 -23.83 -35.25 7.73
N ILE A 6 -24.13 -36.42 7.14
CA ILE A 6 -23.43 -36.95 5.96
C ILE A 6 -23.69 -36.06 4.74
N LEU A 7 -24.93 -35.59 4.52
CA LEU A 7 -25.26 -34.70 3.40
C LEU A 7 -24.55 -33.34 3.52
N ILE A 8 -24.44 -32.79 4.73
CA ILE A 8 -23.71 -31.53 5.00
C ILE A 8 -22.20 -31.71 4.77
N GLN A 9 -21.62 -32.84 5.18
CA GLN A 9 -20.21 -33.16 4.88
C GLN A 9 -19.98 -33.33 3.38
N PHE A 10 -20.88 -33.99 2.66
CA PHE A 10 -20.76 -34.12 1.21
C PHE A 10 -20.90 -32.78 0.48
N ILE A 11 -21.80 -31.89 0.92
CA ILE A 11 -21.93 -30.53 0.33
C ILE A 11 -20.67 -29.70 0.61
N PHE A 12 -20.06 -29.80 1.80
CA PHE A 12 -18.79 -29.14 2.12
C PHE A 12 -17.59 -29.71 1.37
N ILE A 13 -17.59 -31.00 1.02
CA ILE A 13 -16.50 -31.64 0.27
C ILE A 13 -16.61 -31.33 -1.23
N TYR A 14 -17.82 -31.18 -1.78
CA TYR A 14 -18.02 -30.87 -3.20
C TYR A 14 -17.99 -29.37 -3.54
N SER A 15 -18.07 -28.46 -2.56
CA SER A 15 -17.97 -27.01 -2.80
C SER A 15 -16.54 -26.47 -2.87
N VAL A 16 -15.49 -27.32 -2.86
CA VAL A 16 -14.08 -26.88 -2.80
C VAL A 16 -13.24 -27.47 -3.96
N LEU A 17 -13.86 -27.82 -5.08
CA LEU A 17 -13.16 -28.31 -6.28
C LEU A 17 -13.25 -27.33 -7.46
N GLY A 18 -13.29 -26.03 -7.17
CA GLY A 18 -12.81 -25.05 -8.14
C GLY A 18 -11.29 -24.97 -8.01
N ASP A 19 -10.54 -25.44 -9.00
CA ASP A 19 -9.09 -25.25 -9.04
C ASP A 19 -8.82 -23.73 -9.14
N SER A 20 -8.57 -23.09 -8.00
CA SER A 20 -8.18 -21.68 -7.97
C SER A 20 -6.79 -21.55 -8.58
N THR A 21 -6.66 -20.73 -9.62
CA THR A 21 -5.34 -20.40 -10.16
C THR A 21 -4.75 -19.28 -9.33
N TYR A 22 -3.54 -19.50 -8.81
CA TYR A 22 -2.81 -18.49 -8.07
C TYR A 22 -2.01 -17.62 -9.03
N TYR A 23 -2.08 -16.30 -8.84
CA TYR A 23 -1.29 -15.31 -9.55
C TYR A 23 -0.34 -14.62 -8.58
N SER A 24 0.82 -14.19 -9.07
CA SER A 24 1.70 -13.29 -8.32
C SER A 24 1.00 -11.95 -8.15
N SER A 25 0.87 -11.47 -6.92
CA SER A 25 0.30 -10.15 -6.66
C SER A 25 1.14 -9.03 -7.29
N TYR A 26 2.47 -9.21 -7.38
CA TYR A 26 3.38 -8.20 -7.94
C TYR A 26 3.47 -8.27 -9.47
N TYR A 27 3.69 -9.47 -10.04
CA TYR A 27 3.89 -9.62 -11.49
C TYR A 27 2.59 -9.81 -12.27
N GLY A 28 1.49 -10.20 -11.61
CA GLY A 28 0.21 -10.53 -12.26
C GLY A 28 0.27 -11.80 -13.12
N LEU A 29 1.32 -12.63 -12.98
CA LEU A 29 1.54 -13.86 -13.73
C LEU A 29 1.07 -15.09 -12.94
N PRO A 30 0.58 -16.15 -13.60
CA PRO A 30 0.21 -17.39 -12.93
C PRO A 30 1.42 -18.02 -12.24
N LEU A 31 1.19 -18.57 -11.05
CA LEU A 31 2.20 -19.21 -10.21
C LEU A 31 2.11 -20.74 -10.31
N THR A 32 3.25 -21.40 -10.20
CA THR A 32 3.31 -22.86 -10.02
C THR A 32 2.96 -23.25 -8.59
N SER A 33 2.53 -24.50 -8.39
CA SER A 33 2.25 -25.06 -7.05
C SER A 33 3.45 -24.94 -6.10
N THR A 34 4.67 -25.10 -6.62
CA THR A 34 5.92 -24.93 -5.86
C THR A 34 6.15 -23.49 -5.39
N GLN A 35 5.83 -22.49 -6.23
CA GLN A 35 5.94 -21.08 -5.86
C GLN A 35 4.89 -20.72 -4.80
N VAL A 36 3.66 -21.20 -4.95
CA VAL A 36 2.60 -21.00 -3.95
C VAL A 36 3.02 -21.64 -2.62
N ALA A 37 3.52 -22.88 -2.63
CA ALA A 37 4.01 -23.55 -1.43
C ALA A 37 5.14 -22.76 -0.73
N ALA A 38 6.06 -22.16 -1.49
CA ALA A 38 7.12 -21.32 -0.94
C ALA A 38 6.59 -20.03 -0.27
N TYR A 39 5.59 -19.37 -0.87
CA TYR A 39 4.95 -18.22 -0.24
C TYR A 39 4.16 -18.62 1.02
N THR A 40 3.53 -19.80 1.00
CA THR A 40 2.81 -20.35 2.16
C THR A 40 3.76 -20.69 3.30
N SER A 41 4.89 -21.36 3.01
CA SER A 41 5.89 -21.69 4.04
C SER A 41 6.52 -20.45 4.66
N ASN A 42 6.67 -19.37 3.88
CA ASN A 42 7.23 -18.11 4.36
C ASN A 42 6.19 -17.20 5.03
N GLY A 43 4.91 -17.62 5.10
CA GLY A 43 3.84 -16.83 5.69
C GLY A 43 3.45 -15.58 4.89
N THR A 44 3.89 -15.47 3.64
CA THR A 44 3.68 -14.28 2.79
C THR A 44 2.62 -14.48 1.71
N ALA A 45 2.06 -15.69 1.57
CA ALA A 45 1.02 -16.01 0.58
C ALA A 45 -0.10 -14.96 0.52
N ALA A 46 -0.66 -14.56 1.67
CA ALA A 46 -1.74 -13.59 1.72
C ALA A 46 -1.41 -12.22 1.11
N ASN A 47 -0.14 -11.80 1.08
CA ASN A 47 0.28 -10.52 0.50
C ASN A 47 0.89 -10.66 -0.90
N CYS A 48 1.36 -11.85 -1.26
CA CYS A 48 2.15 -12.07 -2.47
C CYS A 48 1.42 -12.88 -3.55
N THR A 49 0.26 -13.44 -3.23
CA THR A 49 -0.58 -14.18 -4.17
C THR A 49 -2.00 -13.63 -4.26
N VAL A 50 -2.60 -13.80 -5.42
CA VAL A 50 -4.04 -13.57 -5.68
C VAL A 50 -4.61 -14.92 -6.13
N ALA A 51 -5.52 -15.48 -5.34
CA ALA A 51 -6.25 -16.68 -5.72
C ALA A 51 -7.42 -16.27 -6.61
N VAL A 52 -7.52 -16.87 -7.80
CA VAL A 52 -8.59 -16.58 -8.76
C VAL A 52 -9.32 -17.88 -9.06
N GLU A 53 -10.59 -17.95 -8.65
CA GLU A 53 -11.51 -18.99 -9.10
C GLU A 53 -11.89 -18.74 -10.57
N ALA A 54 -12.32 -19.80 -11.27
CA ALA A 54 -12.73 -19.71 -12.68
C ALA A 54 -13.71 -18.55 -12.90
N CYS A 55 -13.42 -17.68 -13.88
CA CYS A 55 -14.24 -16.51 -14.17
C CYS A 55 -15.48 -16.90 -14.99
N ASP A 56 -16.59 -16.20 -14.76
CA ASP A 56 -17.81 -16.29 -15.57
C ASP A 56 -18.16 -14.88 -16.07
N GLU A 57 -18.32 -14.72 -17.38
CA GLU A 57 -18.57 -13.41 -18.00
C GLU A 57 -19.89 -12.77 -17.56
N THR A 58 -20.81 -13.57 -17.01
CA THR A 58 -22.13 -13.14 -16.55
C THR A 58 -22.20 -12.93 -15.03
N GLU A 59 -21.11 -13.19 -14.30
CA GLU A 59 -21.10 -13.06 -12.85
C GLU A 59 -21.11 -11.59 -12.38
N PRO A 60 -21.70 -11.29 -11.22
CA PRO A 60 -21.55 -9.99 -10.61
C PRO A 60 -20.10 -9.74 -10.17
N ARG A 61 -19.72 -8.48 -9.98
CA ARG A 61 -18.36 -8.12 -9.55
C ARG A 61 -17.99 -8.81 -8.23
N ARG A 62 -16.82 -9.44 -8.21
CA ARG A 62 -16.24 -10.02 -7.00
C ARG A 62 -15.72 -8.94 -6.07
N ILE A 63 -15.81 -9.18 -4.76
CA ILE A 63 -15.38 -8.23 -3.72
C ILE A 63 -13.87 -7.97 -3.78
N ASP A 64 -13.09 -8.98 -4.14
CA ASP A 64 -11.64 -8.89 -4.26
C ASP A 64 -11.17 -8.26 -5.58
N GLY A 65 -12.10 -7.93 -6.49
CA GLY A 65 -11.83 -7.33 -7.80
C GLY A 65 -11.33 -8.33 -8.86
N THR A 66 -11.25 -9.63 -8.54
CA THR A 66 -10.84 -10.65 -9.53
C THR A 66 -11.90 -10.81 -10.62
N CYS A 67 -11.48 -11.31 -11.78
CA CYS A 67 -12.34 -11.58 -12.95
C CYS A 67 -13.02 -10.35 -13.58
N ASN A 68 -12.69 -9.12 -13.15
CA ASN A 68 -13.14 -7.91 -13.86
C ASN A 68 -12.58 -7.85 -15.29
N ASN A 69 -11.35 -8.35 -15.49
CA ASN A 69 -10.73 -8.54 -16.79
C ASN A 69 -10.58 -10.04 -17.07
N LEU A 70 -11.42 -10.59 -17.96
CA LEU A 70 -11.46 -12.03 -18.27
C LEU A 70 -10.15 -12.56 -18.88
N LYS A 71 -9.38 -11.69 -19.56
CA LYS A 71 -8.08 -12.06 -20.15
C LYS A 71 -6.96 -12.04 -19.11
N TYR A 72 -7.04 -11.12 -18.14
CA TYR A 72 -6.09 -10.96 -17.04
C TYR A 72 -6.82 -10.92 -15.70
N PRO A 73 -7.29 -12.08 -15.20
CA PRO A 73 -8.23 -12.12 -14.07
C PRO A 73 -7.77 -11.50 -12.75
N SER A 74 -6.46 -11.36 -12.55
CA SER A 74 -5.86 -10.77 -11.35
C SER A 74 -5.67 -9.24 -11.44
N TYR A 75 -5.86 -8.63 -12.62
CA TYR A 75 -5.55 -7.21 -12.82
C TYR A 75 -6.60 -6.33 -12.15
N GLY A 76 -6.15 -5.42 -11.29
CA GLY A 76 -7.04 -4.55 -10.52
C GLY A 76 -7.66 -5.24 -9.29
N ALA A 77 -7.29 -6.49 -9.01
CA ALA A 77 -7.66 -7.14 -7.77
C ALA A 77 -7.01 -6.46 -6.56
N THR A 78 -7.58 -6.66 -5.38
CA THR A 78 -7.01 -6.17 -4.12
C THR A 78 -5.59 -6.72 -3.92
N ARG A 79 -4.74 -5.94 -3.24
CA ARG A 79 -3.34 -6.29 -2.95
C ARG A 79 -2.47 -6.49 -4.20
N THR A 80 -2.83 -5.87 -5.32
CA THR A 80 -1.95 -5.71 -6.49
C THR A 80 -1.31 -4.31 -6.48
N PRO A 81 -0.15 -4.11 -7.13
CA PRO A 81 0.53 -2.84 -7.10
C PRO A 81 -0.20 -1.75 -7.90
N TYR A 82 0.07 -0.50 -7.54
CA TYR A 82 -0.33 0.61 -8.39
C TYR A 82 0.36 0.56 -9.75
N TYR A 83 -0.41 0.84 -10.80
CA TYR A 83 0.14 1.01 -12.13
C TYR A 83 0.97 2.30 -12.22
N ARG A 84 2.18 2.19 -12.77
CA ARG A 84 3.07 3.34 -12.99
C ARG A 84 2.90 3.88 -14.40
N ILE A 85 2.34 5.08 -14.49
CA ILE A 85 2.25 5.83 -15.76
C ILE A 85 3.62 6.40 -16.15
N LEU A 86 4.47 6.71 -15.15
CA LEU A 86 5.84 7.19 -15.34
C LEU A 86 6.81 6.36 -14.52
N ASP A 87 8.05 6.29 -14.99
CA ASP A 87 9.14 5.64 -14.25
C ASP A 87 9.37 6.30 -12.89
N ALA A 88 9.70 5.49 -11.89
CA ALA A 88 10.00 6.02 -10.58
C ALA A 88 11.38 6.67 -10.53
N SER A 89 11.42 7.82 -9.85
CA SER A 89 12.64 8.59 -9.63
C SER A 89 13.04 8.51 -8.15
N TYR A 90 14.13 7.81 -7.88
CA TYR A 90 14.74 7.67 -6.56
C TYR A 90 16.23 7.96 -6.63
N HIS A 91 16.80 8.45 -5.53
CA HIS A 91 18.25 8.41 -5.33
C HIS A 91 18.63 7.01 -4.83
N LYS A 92 19.42 6.26 -5.60
CA LYS A 92 19.88 4.93 -5.22
C LYS A 92 21.18 5.06 -4.45
N LYS A 93 21.14 4.85 -3.14
CA LYS A 93 22.32 4.89 -2.28
C LYS A 93 23.10 3.57 -2.34
N SER A 94 22.37 2.47 -2.51
CA SER A 94 22.93 1.13 -2.77
C SER A 94 22.00 0.34 -3.70
N SER A 95 22.31 -0.94 -3.95
CA SER A 95 21.45 -1.81 -4.77
C SER A 95 20.08 -2.06 -4.13
N SER A 96 19.95 -1.93 -2.80
CA SER A 96 18.72 -2.20 -2.04
C SER A 96 18.22 -1.01 -1.22
N GLU A 97 18.93 0.13 -1.23
CA GLU A 97 18.55 1.34 -0.50
C GLU A 97 18.13 2.45 -1.46
N PHE A 98 16.85 2.82 -1.38
CA PHE A 98 16.24 3.88 -2.16
C PHE A 98 15.89 5.05 -1.26
N GLU A 99 16.33 6.23 -1.64
CA GLU A 99 16.07 7.49 -0.97
C GLU A 99 15.26 8.43 -1.87
N PRO A 100 14.58 9.46 -1.30
CA PRO A 100 13.98 10.52 -2.08
C PRO A 100 14.97 11.05 -3.13
N ARG A 101 14.47 11.32 -4.33
CA ARG A 101 15.31 11.86 -5.41
C ARG A 101 16.02 13.14 -4.97
N LEU A 102 17.20 13.37 -5.52
CA LEU A 102 17.91 14.63 -5.36
C LEU A 102 17.28 15.72 -6.25
N SER A 103 17.60 16.97 -5.92
CA SER A 103 17.31 18.12 -6.78
C SER A 103 18.07 18.04 -8.11
N SER A 104 17.74 18.92 -9.05
CA SER A 104 18.49 19.03 -10.32
C SER A 104 19.96 19.42 -10.10
N SER A 105 20.29 20.10 -9.00
CA SER A 105 21.65 20.45 -8.61
C SER A 105 22.39 19.32 -7.86
N GLY A 106 21.75 18.16 -7.65
CA GLY A 106 22.33 17.04 -6.92
C GLY A 106 22.32 17.19 -5.40
N THR A 107 21.57 18.15 -4.85
CA THR A 107 21.43 18.36 -3.41
C THR A 107 20.15 17.72 -2.88
N GLU A 108 20.05 17.52 -1.56
CA GLU A 108 18.81 17.09 -0.93
C GLU A 108 17.66 18.09 -1.19
N LEU A 109 16.44 17.58 -1.25
CA LEU A 109 15.25 18.41 -1.39
C LEU A 109 14.96 19.13 -0.06
N ASN A 110 14.33 20.30 -0.16
CA ASN A 110 13.88 21.04 1.02
C ASN A 110 12.92 20.19 1.86
N LEU A 111 12.97 20.39 3.18
CA LEU A 111 12.03 19.77 4.12
C LEU A 111 10.58 20.00 3.66
N THR A 112 9.80 18.93 3.60
CA THR A 112 8.38 18.98 3.20
C THR A 112 7.61 20.00 4.03
N ARG A 113 7.88 20.08 5.34
CA ARG A 113 7.24 21.07 6.22
C ARG A 113 7.59 22.51 5.82
N LYS A 114 8.86 22.80 5.50
CA LYS A 114 9.30 24.13 5.06
C LYS A 114 8.60 24.56 3.78
N VAL A 115 8.53 23.65 2.79
CA VAL A 115 7.82 23.89 1.52
C VAL A 115 6.34 24.16 1.77
N ARG A 116 5.71 23.36 2.63
CA ARG A 116 4.30 23.54 2.98
C ARG A 116 4.06 24.92 3.61
N THR A 117 4.87 25.34 4.58
CA THR A 117 4.70 26.63 5.27
C THR A 117 5.08 27.84 4.43
N SER A 118 5.90 27.67 3.38
CA SER A 118 6.28 28.77 2.49
C SER A 118 5.32 29.00 1.32
N ILE A 119 4.59 27.97 0.89
CA ILE A 119 3.71 28.04 -0.29
C ILE A 119 2.25 28.26 0.10
N TRP A 120 1.78 27.61 1.17
CA TRP A 120 0.36 27.58 1.51
C TRP A 120 0.07 28.46 2.72
N ALA A 121 -0.91 29.35 2.57
CA ALA A 121 -1.48 30.07 3.69
C ALA A 121 -2.32 29.13 4.57
N GLU A 122 -2.31 29.37 5.88
CA GLU A 122 -3.23 28.71 6.81
C GLU A 122 -4.44 29.59 7.07
N GLY A 123 -5.63 29.01 6.98
CA GLY A 123 -6.87 29.70 7.29
C GLY A 123 -8.08 28.84 6.96
N ARG A 124 -9.22 29.20 7.55
CA ARG A 124 -10.52 28.70 7.11
C ARG A 124 -11.03 29.64 6.02
N VAL A 125 -11.31 29.08 4.85
CA VAL A 125 -11.96 29.79 3.74
C VAL A 125 -13.24 29.03 3.45
N ASP A 126 -14.38 29.69 3.63
CA ASP A 126 -15.68 29.13 3.25
C ASP A 126 -15.90 29.33 1.74
N ASP A 127 -16.54 28.36 1.10
CA ASP A 127 -16.90 28.40 -0.32
C ASP A 127 -18.42 28.59 -0.43
N GLU A 128 -18.86 29.52 -1.29
CA GLU A 128 -20.27 29.87 -1.44
C GLU A 128 -21.05 28.85 -2.28
N VAL A 129 -20.36 28.00 -3.05
CA VAL A 129 -20.94 27.04 -3.99
C VAL A 129 -20.78 25.61 -3.48
N LEU A 130 -19.62 25.29 -2.93
CA LEU A 130 -19.25 23.94 -2.51
C LEU A 130 -19.58 23.70 -1.05
N THR A 131 -20.45 22.72 -0.80
CA THR A 131 -20.70 22.26 0.57
C THR A 131 -19.53 21.42 1.08
N SER A 132 -19.41 21.30 2.40
CA SER A 132 -18.39 20.46 3.05
C SER A 132 -18.48 18.97 2.68
N VAL A 133 -19.57 18.53 2.07
CA VAL A 133 -19.76 17.16 1.55
C VAL A 133 -18.68 16.81 0.53
N ILE A 134 -18.20 17.77 -0.27
CA ILE A 134 -17.17 17.49 -1.29
C ILE A 134 -15.89 16.92 -0.69
N ASN A 135 -15.47 17.42 0.46
CA ASN A 135 -14.27 16.94 1.15
C ASN A 135 -14.47 15.51 1.67
N HIS A 136 -15.64 15.21 2.21
CA HIS A 136 -15.97 13.86 2.70
C HIS A 136 -16.05 12.86 1.54
N MET A 137 -16.61 13.29 0.41
CA MET A 137 -16.73 12.43 -0.77
C MET A 137 -15.38 12.18 -1.43
N ALA A 138 -14.49 13.18 -1.43
CA ALA A 138 -13.10 13.00 -1.86
C ALA A 138 -12.37 11.93 -1.03
N VAL A 139 -12.54 11.95 0.30
CA VAL A 139 -11.96 10.92 1.18
C VAL A 139 -12.61 9.56 0.91
N PHE A 140 -13.94 9.49 0.79
CA PHE A 140 -14.67 8.26 0.49
C PHE A 140 -14.15 7.58 -0.78
N PHE A 141 -14.07 8.31 -1.89
CA PHE A 141 -13.54 7.77 -3.15
C PHE A 141 -12.07 7.39 -3.05
N ALA A 142 -11.24 8.20 -2.38
CA ALA A 142 -9.84 7.86 -2.18
C ALA A 142 -9.69 6.54 -1.40
N THR A 143 -10.51 6.32 -0.36
CA THR A 143 -10.47 5.08 0.43
C THR A 143 -11.05 3.86 -0.29
N ASP A 144 -11.90 4.05 -1.31
CA ASP A 144 -12.44 2.95 -2.12
C ASP A 144 -11.39 2.39 -3.11
N ILE A 145 -10.51 3.26 -3.62
CA ILE A 145 -9.53 2.88 -4.66
C ILE A 145 -8.09 2.77 -4.14
N THR A 146 -7.82 3.06 -2.87
CA THR A 146 -6.47 3.03 -2.28
C THR A 146 -6.43 2.30 -0.94
N ASN A 147 -5.22 1.87 -0.57
CA ASN A 147 -4.98 1.18 0.69
C ASN A 147 -4.48 2.15 1.78
N THR A 148 -5.06 2.07 2.97
CA THR A 148 -4.71 2.89 4.15
C THR A 148 -3.70 2.23 5.10
N ARG A 149 -3.11 1.07 4.75
CA ARG A 149 -2.10 0.36 5.56
C ARG A 149 -0.92 1.23 5.94
N ASP A 150 -0.51 2.16 5.07
CA ASP A 150 0.57 3.11 5.38
C ASP A 150 0.21 3.98 6.60
N THR A 151 -1.06 4.39 6.74
CA THR A 151 -1.55 5.12 7.92
C THR A 151 -1.42 4.30 9.19
N THR A 152 -1.86 3.04 9.16
CA THR A 152 -1.68 2.13 10.29
C THR A 152 -0.20 1.94 10.63
N ASN A 153 0.68 1.87 9.62
CA ASN A 153 2.11 1.68 9.81
C ASN A 153 2.75 2.82 10.64
N TYR A 154 2.56 4.09 10.26
CA TYR A 154 3.20 5.19 11.00
C TYR A 154 2.42 5.64 12.25
N VAL A 155 1.12 5.35 12.36
CA VAL A 155 0.33 5.73 13.56
C VAL A 155 0.44 4.67 14.65
N SER A 156 0.31 3.39 14.29
CA SER A 156 0.16 2.30 15.26
C SER A 156 1.40 1.40 15.36
N TRP A 157 1.99 1.00 14.23
CA TRP A 157 3.09 0.03 14.24
C TRP A 157 4.45 0.65 14.51
N ARG A 158 4.69 1.87 14.02
CA ARG A 158 5.96 2.60 14.20
C ARG A 158 5.76 4.04 14.67
N PRO A 159 5.21 4.26 15.89
CA PRO A 159 4.99 5.59 16.47
C PRO A 159 6.29 6.23 17.03
N TYR A 160 7.46 5.73 16.64
CA TYR A 160 8.74 6.04 17.28
C TYR A 160 9.78 6.64 16.32
N CYS A 161 9.43 6.95 15.08
CA CYS A 161 10.38 7.50 14.09
C CYS A 161 10.98 8.86 14.49
N CYS A 162 10.36 9.59 15.42
CA CYS A 162 10.91 10.82 16.00
C CYS A 162 11.76 10.60 17.26
N LYS A 163 11.90 9.36 17.73
CA LYS A 163 12.65 9.00 18.93
C LYS A 163 14.02 8.43 18.56
N ALA A 164 14.84 8.10 19.55
CA ALA A 164 16.19 7.59 19.32
C ALA A 164 16.18 6.24 18.56
N GLU A 165 15.19 5.40 18.85
CA GLU A 165 14.95 4.10 18.23
C GLU A 165 14.68 4.22 16.72
N GLY A 166 14.04 5.32 16.30
CA GLY A 166 13.74 5.59 14.90
C GLY A 166 14.96 5.97 14.04
N LYS A 167 16.08 6.37 14.65
CA LYS A 167 17.26 6.85 13.90
C LYS A 167 17.98 5.74 13.15
N THR A 168 17.92 4.51 13.65
CA THR A 168 18.55 3.33 13.04
C THR A 168 17.58 2.50 12.21
N ASP A 169 16.29 2.83 12.25
CA ASP A 169 15.24 2.11 11.53
C ASP A 169 15.10 2.64 10.11
N TYR A 170 15.47 1.83 9.12
CA TYR A 170 15.31 2.18 7.71
C TYR A 170 13.85 2.44 7.32
N ALA A 171 12.86 1.90 8.04
CA ALA A 171 11.46 2.23 7.77
C ALA A 171 11.09 3.66 8.19
N CYS A 172 11.91 4.36 8.98
CA CYS A 172 11.60 5.68 9.47
C CYS A 172 12.08 6.79 8.52
N THR A 173 11.19 7.71 8.18
CA THR A 173 11.48 8.91 7.38
C THR A 173 10.73 10.11 7.95
N PRO A 174 11.04 10.51 9.20
CA PRO A 174 10.29 11.56 9.88
C PRO A 174 10.37 12.88 9.13
N ASN A 175 9.29 13.66 9.18
CA ASN A 175 9.28 15.01 8.62
C ASN A 175 9.73 16.01 9.70
N HIS A 176 10.92 16.55 9.54
CA HIS A 176 11.48 17.53 10.47
C HIS A 176 10.81 18.90 10.34
N VAL A 177 10.55 19.53 11.48
CA VAL A 177 9.93 20.85 11.53
C VAL A 177 11.04 21.90 11.70
N PRO A 178 11.12 22.89 10.78
CA PRO A 178 12.19 23.88 10.83
C PRO A 178 12.00 24.85 12.02
N LYS A 179 13.07 25.53 12.44
CA LYS A 179 13.05 26.40 13.63
C LYS A 179 12.17 27.63 13.45
N ASP A 180 12.06 28.12 12.21
CA ASP A 180 11.26 29.27 11.78
C ASP A 180 9.79 28.90 11.44
N ASP A 181 9.35 27.68 11.75
CA ASP A 181 7.95 27.27 11.58
C ASP A 181 7.00 28.12 12.44
N PHE A 182 6.14 28.90 11.81
CA PHE A 182 5.27 29.84 12.51
C PHE A 182 4.21 29.16 13.40
N VAL A 183 3.80 27.93 13.08
CA VAL A 183 2.82 27.15 13.87
C VAL A 183 3.52 26.53 15.07
N HIS A 184 4.67 25.90 14.83
CA HIS A 184 5.33 25.09 15.84
C HIS A 184 6.44 25.84 16.61
N ARG A 185 6.69 27.12 16.32
CA ARG A 185 7.75 27.93 16.98
C ARG A 185 7.74 27.81 18.51
N PHE A 186 6.55 27.79 19.13
CA PHE A 186 6.39 27.71 20.60
C PHE A 186 5.99 26.33 21.13
N SER A 187 5.65 25.38 20.27
CA SER A 187 5.14 24.06 20.70
C SER A 187 6.22 23.07 21.12
N GLY A 188 7.50 23.36 20.83
CA GLY A 188 8.60 22.41 21.01
C GLY A 188 8.60 21.23 20.02
N ILE A 189 7.57 21.07 19.19
CA ILE A 189 7.49 20.02 18.18
C ILE A 189 8.51 20.29 17.07
N ARG A 190 9.50 19.41 16.94
CA ARG A 190 10.58 19.51 15.91
C ARG A 190 10.64 18.31 14.95
N CYS A 191 9.71 17.37 15.12
CA CYS A 191 9.64 16.16 14.34
C CYS A 191 8.20 15.67 14.27
N LEU A 192 7.74 15.34 13.06
CA LEU A 192 6.46 14.70 12.81
C LEU A 192 6.72 13.24 12.41
N ASN A 193 6.05 12.32 13.09
CA ASN A 193 6.26 10.89 12.90
C ASN A 193 5.80 10.47 11.49
N MET A 194 6.68 9.80 10.74
CA MET A 194 6.38 9.33 9.39
C MET A 194 7.28 8.14 9.05
N THR A 195 6.73 7.17 8.31
CA THR A 195 7.45 5.99 7.84
C THR A 195 7.58 6.02 6.32
N ARG A 196 8.56 5.27 5.81
CA ARG A 196 8.53 4.83 4.43
C ARG A 196 7.25 4.02 4.19
N PRO A 197 6.68 4.09 2.98
CA PRO A 197 5.54 3.29 2.61
C PRO A 197 5.85 1.80 2.66
N LEU A 198 4.84 1.00 2.92
CA LEU A 198 4.93 -0.44 2.71
C LEU A 198 4.96 -0.73 1.21
N THR A 199 5.85 -1.63 0.83
CA THR A 199 6.07 -2.05 -0.55
C THR A 199 6.06 -3.56 -0.68
N PHE A 200 5.95 -4.07 -1.91
CA PHE A 200 6.08 -5.50 -2.19
C PHE A 200 7.44 -6.07 -1.76
N GLN A 201 8.49 -5.24 -1.73
CA GLN A 201 9.80 -5.62 -1.18
C GLN A 201 9.73 -5.81 0.34
N THR A 202 9.15 -4.85 1.06
CA THR A 202 8.97 -4.98 2.53
C THR A 202 8.04 -6.12 2.92
N SER A 203 7.11 -6.50 2.02
CA SER A 203 6.19 -7.62 2.22
C SER A 203 6.81 -8.98 1.84
N GLY A 204 8.04 -9.00 1.30
CA GLY A 204 8.72 -10.22 0.87
C GLY A 204 8.21 -10.81 -0.45
N CYS A 205 7.45 -10.04 -1.24
CA CYS A 205 6.89 -10.49 -2.50
C CYS A 205 7.80 -10.21 -3.70
N ALA A 206 8.68 -9.22 -3.59
CA ALA A 206 9.66 -8.86 -4.61
C ALA A 206 11.05 -8.70 -3.97
N PRO A 207 12.15 -8.93 -4.71
CA PRO A 207 13.50 -8.72 -4.17
C PRO A 207 13.75 -7.24 -3.81
N ASN A 208 14.49 -7.00 -2.73
CA ASN A 208 14.83 -5.63 -2.28
C ASN A 208 15.65 -4.82 -3.31
N THR A 209 16.22 -5.47 -4.32
CA THR A 209 16.97 -4.83 -5.41
C THR A 209 16.09 -4.25 -6.51
N THR A 210 14.80 -4.61 -6.52
CA THR A 210 13.83 -4.07 -7.47
C THR A 210 13.34 -2.70 -7.02
N THR A 211 12.95 -1.85 -7.98
CA THR A 211 12.44 -0.51 -7.68
C THR A 211 11.22 -0.60 -6.74
N PRO A 212 11.21 0.11 -5.59
CA PRO A 212 10.15 0.00 -4.60
C PRO A 212 8.78 0.24 -5.21
N LEU A 213 7.80 -0.65 -5.01
CA LEU A 213 6.45 -0.51 -5.55
C LEU A 213 5.42 -0.80 -4.46
N ARG A 214 4.36 0.00 -4.40
CA ARG A 214 3.28 -0.14 -3.44
C ARG A 214 2.12 -0.92 -4.04
#